data_AF-A0A8D0ARD0-F1
#
_entry.id   AF-A0A8D0ARD0-F1
#
_cell.length_a   1.000
_cell.length_b   1.000
_cell.length_c   1.000
_cell.angle_alpha   90.00
_cell.angle_beta   90.00
_cell.angle_gamma   90.00
#
_symmetry.space_group_name_H-M   'P 1'
#
loop_
_entity.id
_entity.type
_entity.pdbx_description
1 polymer ?
#
loop_
_entity_poly.entity_id
_entity_poly.type
_entity_poly.pdbx_seq_one_letter_code
_entity_poly.pdbx_strand_id
1 'polypeptide(L)'
;MISCPINVRVTTMDAELEFAILPSTTGKQLFDQIVKTIGLRETWFFGLQYQDSKGFSTWLKLNKRVTAQDVKRDNPLLIKFRAKFYPEDVADELIQEATQRLFFLQVKEGILNDDIYCPPETAVLLASYAIQVKLGDYRKDYHVPGYLAREKLLPQRVLEQHKLNKNQWENRIQVWHQEHKGLLREDAMVEYLKIAQDLEMYGVNYFNIKNKKGSELWLGVDALGLNIYDKKDKMTPKIGFPWSEIRNISFNDKKFVIKPIDKKAPDFVFYVPRLRINKRILALCMGNHDLYMRRRKPDTIEVQQMKAQAREEKNKRQMERALLESEKKKRENAEKETEKIARETMELMERLRQIEEQTKRAQDGLIMKKGW
;
A
#
# COMPACT_ATOMS: atom_id res chain seq x y z
N MET A 1 -42.18 -16.32 -6.32
CA MET A 1 -41.79 -15.09 -5.58
C MET A 1 -40.53 -14.54 -6.20
N ILE A 2 -40.60 -13.39 -6.86
CA ILE A 2 -39.43 -12.71 -7.42
C ILE A 2 -38.65 -12.14 -6.23
N SER A 3 -37.49 -12.70 -5.94
CA SER A 3 -36.64 -12.19 -4.86
C SER A 3 -36.10 -10.82 -5.26
N CYS A 4 -36.46 -9.78 -4.51
CA CYS A 4 -35.94 -8.44 -4.75
C CYS A 4 -34.41 -8.41 -4.60
N PRO A 5 -33.68 -7.76 -5.53
CA PRO A 5 -32.24 -7.60 -5.43
C PRO A 5 -31.89 -6.72 -4.21
N ILE A 6 -30.78 -7.05 -3.57
CA ILE A 6 -30.23 -6.32 -2.42
C ILE A 6 -29.01 -5.55 -2.91
N ASN A 7 -29.02 -4.23 -2.70
CA ASN A 7 -27.91 -3.38 -3.08
C ASN A 7 -26.77 -3.51 -2.06
N VAL A 8 -25.55 -3.62 -2.55
CA VAL A 8 -24.33 -3.77 -1.75
C VAL A 8 -23.31 -2.76 -2.25
N ARG A 9 -22.78 -1.96 -1.33
CA ARG A 9 -21.64 -1.09 -1.60
C ARG A 9 -20.38 -1.70 -1.00
N VAL A 10 -19.41 -1.93 -1.87
CA VAL A 10 -18.10 -2.47 -1.54
C VAL A 10 -17.05 -1.37 -1.66
N THR A 11 -16.46 -0.98 -0.54
CA THR A 11 -15.37 -0.01 -0.51
C THR A 11 -14.04 -0.76 -0.48
N THR A 12 -13.21 -0.65 -1.52
CA THR A 12 -11.81 -1.08 -1.51
C THR A 12 -10.95 -0.01 -0.82
N MET A 13 -9.63 0.02 -1.04
CA MET A 13 -8.81 1.14 -0.57
C MET A 13 -8.80 2.32 -1.56
N ASP A 14 -9.13 2.07 -2.83
CA ASP A 14 -8.97 2.99 -3.96
C ASP A 14 -10.24 3.18 -4.80
N ALA A 15 -11.32 2.46 -4.50
CA ALA A 15 -12.57 2.50 -5.24
C ALA A 15 -13.79 2.19 -4.37
N GLU A 16 -14.94 2.68 -4.81
CA GLU A 16 -16.26 2.23 -4.34
C GLU A 16 -16.98 1.53 -5.49
N LEU A 17 -17.49 0.33 -5.22
CA LEU A 17 -18.16 -0.52 -6.19
C LEU A 17 -19.56 -0.83 -5.69
N GLU A 18 -20.56 -0.72 -6.56
CA GLU A 18 -21.94 -1.07 -6.24
C GLU A 18 -22.36 -2.35 -6.98
N PHE A 19 -22.99 -3.25 -6.24
CA PHE A 19 -23.45 -4.55 -6.73
C PHE A 19 -24.89 -4.78 -6.30
N ALA A 20 -25.64 -5.51 -7.14
CA ALA A 20 -26.93 -6.06 -6.77
C ALA A 20 -26.78 -7.57 -6.57
N ILE A 21 -27.12 -8.06 -5.37
CA ILE A 21 -27.06 -9.49 -5.04
C ILE A 21 -28.47 -10.07 -4.83
N LEU A 22 -28.60 -11.37 -5.06
CA LEU A 22 -29.82 -12.10 -4.69
C LEU A 22 -29.75 -12.49 -3.20
N PRO A 23 -30.89 -12.68 -2.52
CA PRO A 23 -30.90 -13.18 -1.15
C PRO A 23 -30.24 -14.57 -0.98
N SER A 24 -30.13 -15.34 -2.07
CA SER A 24 -29.43 -16.63 -2.13
C SER A 24 -27.92 -16.50 -2.29
N THR A 25 -27.40 -15.32 -2.64
CA THR A 25 -25.98 -15.09 -2.92
C THR A 25 -25.11 -15.41 -1.71
N THR A 26 -24.11 -16.26 -1.94
CA THR A 26 -23.08 -16.63 -0.98
C THR A 26 -21.99 -15.57 -0.88
N GLY A 27 -21.27 -15.54 0.25
CA GLY A 27 -20.12 -14.66 0.42
C GLY A 27 -19.04 -14.92 -0.62
N LYS A 28 -18.86 -16.18 -1.06
CA LYS A 28 -17.92 -16.56 -2.12
C LYS A 28 -18.30 -15.94 -3.47
N GLN A 29 -19.57 -16.04 -3.87
CA GLN A 29 -20.04 -15.43 -5.12
C GLN A 29 -19.85 -13.91 -5.14
N LEU A 30 -20.19 -13.22 -4.04
CA LEU A 30 -19.95 -11.78 -3.93
C LEU A 30 -18.45 -11.45 -3.98
N PHE A 31 -17.63 -12.20 -3.24
CA PHE A 31 -16.18 -12.02 -3.24
C PHE A 31 -15.57 -12.23 -4.64
N ASP A 32 -15.96 -13.29 -5.33
CA ASP A 32 -15.48 -13.63 -6.68
C ASP A 32 -15.88 -12.55 -7.70
N GLN A 33 -17.07 -11.95 -7.55
CA GLN A 33 -17.50 -10.83 -8.38
C GLN A 33 -16.61 -9.59 -8.16
N ILE A 34 -16.31 -9.26 -6.90
CA ILE A 34 -15.46 -8.12 -6.54
C ILE A 34 -14.05 -8.29 -7.11
N VAL A 35 -13.41 -9.43 -6.85
CA VAL A 35 -12.02 -9.68 -7.29
C VAL A 35 -11.90 -9.72 -8.82
N LYS A 36 -12.92 -10.22 -9.52
CA LYS A 36 -13.00 -10.17 -10.98
C LYS A 36 -13.12 -8.74 -11.49
N THR A 37 -13.93 -7.89 -10.85
CA THR A 37 -14.09 -6.47 -11.24
C THR A 37 -12.79 -5.68 -11.10
N ILE A 38 -12.00 -5.93 -10.05
CA ILE A 38 -10.73 -5.24 -9.81
C ILE A 38 -9.52 -5.92 -10.49
N GLY A 39 -9.69 -7.09 -11.11
CA GLY A 39 -8.61 -7.83 -11.76
C GLY A 39 -7.61 -8.51 -10.80
N LEU A 40 -8.05 -8.86 -9.59
CA LEU A 40 -7.18 -9.42 -8.55
C LEU A 40 -7.26 -10.96 -8.52
N ARG A 41 -6.10 -11.61 -8.65
CA ARG A 41 -5.94 -13.08 -8.63
C ARG A 41 -5.40 -13.59 -7.29
N GLU A 42 -4.63 -12.78 -6.57
CA GLU A 42 -4.05 -13.08 -5.24
C GLU A 42 -5.08 -13.02 -4.11
N THR A 43 -6.19 -13.72 -4.31
CA THR A 43 -7.39 -13.63 -3.48
C THR A 43 -7.20 -14.09 -2.03
N TRP A 44 -6.17 -14.91 -1.78
CA TRP A 44 -5.92 -15.55 -0.49
C TRP A 44 -5.54 -14.57 0.63
N PHE A 45 -5.11 -13.35 0.30
CA PHE A 45 -4.86 -12.31 1.29
C PHE A 45 -6.11 -11.58 1.76
N PHE A 46 -7.18 -11.56 0.96
CA PHE A 46 -8.28 -10.62 1.12
C PHE A 46 -9.53 -11.25 1.74
N GLY A 47 -10.38 -10.38 2.29
CA GLY A 47 -11.70 -10.74 2.76
C GLY A 47 -12.67 -9.57 2.68
N LEU A 48 -13.94 -9.86 2.99
CA LEU A 48 -15.00 -8.88 3.10
C LEU A 48 -15.27 -8.61 4.58
N GLN A 49 -15.10 -7.37 5.01
CA GLN A 49 -15.42 -6.93 6.36
C GLN A 49 -16.73 -6.14 6.35
N TYR A 50 -17.60 -6.41 7.32
CA TYR A 50 -18.84 -5.67 7.53
C TYR A 50 -19.02 -5.35 9.02
N GLN A 51 -19.93 -4.44 9.33
CA GLN A 51 -20.31 -4.15 10.70
C GLN A 51 -21.54 -4.99 11.09
N ASP A 52 -21.42 -5.75 12.18
CA ASP A 52 -22.54 -6.56 12.67
C ASP A 52 -23.65 -5.69 13.29
N SER A 53 -24.81 -6.29 13.60
CA SER A 53 -25.94 -5.59 14.25
C SER A 53 -25.59 -4.95 15.61
N LYS A 54 -24.46 -5.35 16.22
CA LYS A 54 -23.96 -4.84 17.50
C LYS A 54 -22.79 -3.87 17.33
N GLY A 55 -22.49 -3.45 16.10
CA GLY A 55 -21.46 -2.47 15.80
C GLY A 55 -20.04 -3.02 15.65
N PHE A 56 -19.82 -4.34 15.71
CA PHE A 56 -18.49 -4.94 15.63
C PHE A 56 -18.08 -5.28 14.20
N SER A 57 -16.84 -4.94 13.84
CA SER A 57 -16.24 -5.36 12.58
C SER A 57 -16.04 -6.88 12.54
N THR A 58 -16.64 -7.51 11.53
CA THR A 58 -16.67 -8.96 11.33
C THR A 58 -16.34 -9.32 9.88
N TRP A 59 -15.63 -10.41 9.69
CA TRP A 59 -15.33 -10.95 8.36
C TRP A 59 -16.49 -11.83 7.86
N LEU A 60 -16.92 -11.59 6.63
CA LEU A 60 -17.90 -12.39 5.94
C LEU A 60 -17.37 -13.81 5.69
N LYS A 61 -18.20 -14.80 5.99
CA LYS A 61 -17.92 -16.20 5.69
C LYS A 61 -18.28 -16.47 4.24
N LEU A 62 -17.29 -16.92 3.46
CA LEU A 62 -17.46 -17.18 2.03
C LEU A 62 -18.43 -18.35 1.77
N ASN A 63 -18.44 -19.37 2.65
CA ASN A 63 -19.29 -20.55 2.54
C ASN A 63 -20.72 -20.37 3.05
N LYS A 64 -21.15 -19.14 3.37
CA LYS A 64 -22.51 -18.84 3.84
C LYS A 64 -23.16 -17.77 2.98
N ARG A 65 -24.50 -17.77 2.93
CA ARG A 65 -25.28 -16.66 2.34
C ARG A 65 -24.94 -15.34 3.02
N VAL A 66 -24.86 -14.27 2.25
CA VAL A 66 -24.60 -12.92 2.77
C VAL A 66 -25.69 -12.51 3.76
N THR A 67 -26.95 -12.70 3.36
CA THR A 67 -28.17 -12.36 4.13
C THR A 67 -28.40 -13.23 5.37
N ALA A 68 -27.79 -14.42 5.43
CA ALA A 68 -27.89 -15.32 6.58
C ALA A 68 -26.85 -15.01 7.66
N GLN A 69 -25.99 -14.03 7.42
CA GLN A 69 -25.01 -13.53 8.39
C GLN A 69 -25.57 -12.27 9.05
N ASP A 70 -25.02 -11.91 10.21
CA ASP A 70 -25.50 -10.81 11.06
C ASP A 70 -25.08 -9.43 10.51
N VAL A 71 -25.23 -9.23 9.21
CA VAL A 71 -24.90 -7.97 8.53
C VAL A 71 -25.94 -6.93 8.89
N LYS A 72 -25.49 -5.74 9.27
CA LYS A 72 -26.39 -4.61 9.50
C LYS A 72 -27.24 -4.37 8.24
N ARG A 73 -28.56 -4.31 8.41
CA ARG A 73 -29.54 -4.20 7.31
C ARG A 73 -29.66 -2.77 6.78
N ASP A 74 -28.52 -2.19 6.41
CA ASP A 74 -28.48 -0.91 5.73
C ASP A 74 -28.82 -1.10 4.23
N ASN A 75 -29.30 -0.05 3.57
CA ASN A 75 -29.51 -0.03 2.12
C ASN A 75 -28.74 1.16 1.51
N PRO A 76 -27.62 0.95 0.82
CA PRO A 76 -27.01 -0.36 0.49
C PRO A 76 -26.32 -1.03 1.69
N LEU A 77 -26.13 -2.35 1.62
CA LEU A 77 -25.28 -3.09 2.56
C LEU A 77 -23.83 -2.62 2.41
N LEU A 78 -23.22 -2.19 3.51
CA LEU A 78 -21.85 -1.65 3.50
C LEU A 78 -20.82 -2.74 3.80
N ILE A 79 -19.92 -2.99 2.84
CA ILE A 79 -18.86 -3.98 2.93
C ILE A 79 -17.53 -3.31 2.58
N LYS A 80 -16.47 -3.64 3.33
CA LYS A 80 -15.10 -3.23 3.05
C LYS A 80 -14.31 -4.42 2.51
N PHE A 81 -13.69 -4.27 1.34
CA PHE A 81 -12.72 -5.23 0.82
C PHE A 81 -11.34 -4.87 1.39
N ARG A 82 -10.75 -5.76 2.20
CA ARG A 82 -9.53 -5.50 2.96
C ARG A 82 -8.62 -6.72 2.99
N ALA A 83 -7.31 -6.49 3.08
CA ALA A 83 -6.36 -7.55 3.38
C ALA A 83 -6.61 -8.06 4.81
N LYS A 84 -6.85 -9.35 4.92
CA LYS A 84 -7.10 -10.09 6.17
C LYS A 84 -5.85 -10.82 6.64
N PHE A 85 -5.04 -11.31 5.70
CA PHE A 85 -3.80 -12.02 5.95
C PHE A 85 -2.66 -11.26 5.25
N TYR A 86 -1.52 -11.16 5.92
CA TYR A 86 -0.36 -10.43 5.42
C TYR A 86 0.72 -11.42 4.91
N PRO A 87 1.55 -11.01 3.94
CA PRO A 87 2.72 -11.79 3.52
C PRO A 87 3.77 -11.88 4.65
N GLU A 88 4.61 -12.92 4.62
CA GLU A 88 5.87 -13.00 5.38
C GLU A 88 6.94 -12.09 4.76
N ASP A 89 6.99 -12.01 3.43
CA ASP A 89 7.82 -11.05 2.69
C ASP A 89 7.02 -10.39 1.57
N VAL A 90 6.85 -9.06 1.65
CA VAL A 90 6.09 -8.28 0.67
C VAL A 90 6.72 -8.30 -0.73
N ALA A 91 8.05 -8.37 -0.83
CA ALA A 91 8.76 -8.30 -2.11
C ALA A 91 8.62 -9.60 -2.91
N ASP A 92 8.59 -10.73 -2.21
CA ASP A 92 8.53 -12.05 -2.81
C ASP A 92 7.10 -12.57 -3.03
N GLU A 93 6.15 -12.15 -2.17
CA GLU A 93 4.79 -12.68 -2.19
C GLU A 93 3.76 -11.82 -2.93
N LEU A 94 3.94 -10.49 -3.00
CA LEU A 94 2.97 -9.61 -3.66
C LEU A 94 3.30 -9.49 -5.15
N ILE A 95 2.57 -10.24 -5.98
CA ILE A 95 2.90 -10.44 -7.38
C ILE A 95 2.31 -9.34 -8.27
N GLN A 96 1.02 -9.04 -8.11
CA GLN A 96 0.31 -8.07 -8.95
C GLN A 96 0.41 -6.67 -8.36
N GLU A 97 0.58 -5.68 -9.25
CA GLU A 97 0.56 -4.26 -8.89
C GLU A 97 -0.74 -3.87 -8.16
N ALA A 98 -1.89 -4.41 -8.58
CA ALA A 98 -3.18 -4.16 -7.91
C ALA A 98 -3.15 -4.63 -6.45
N THR A 99 -2.54 -5.79 -6.18
CA THR A 99 -2.38 -6.32 -4.82
C THR A 99 -1.44 -5.43 -4.00
N GLN A 100 -0.28 -5.08 -4.56
CA GLN A 100 0.70 -4.19 -3.93
C GLN A 100 0.05 -2.83 -3.56
N ARG A 101 -0.73 -2.25 -4.48
CA ARG A 101 -1.44 -0.99 -4.26
C ARG A 101 -2.44 -1.08 -3.11
N LEU A 102 -3.26 -2.14 -3.06
CA LEU A 102 -4.25 -2.30 -1.99
C LEU A 102 -3.58 -2.50 -0.62
N PHE A 103 -2.48 -3.27 -0.56
CA PHE A 103 -1.69 -3.42 0.66
C PHE A 103 -1.06 -2.10 1.09
N PHE A 104 -0.39 -1.40 0.17
CA PHE A 104 0.23 -0.10 0.41
C PHE A 104 -0.77 0.89 1.02
N LEU A 105 -1.96 1.03 0.41
CA LEU A 105 -2.97 1.95 0.91
C LEU A 105 -3.48 1.53 2.29
N GLN A 106 -3.73 0.24 2.53
CA GLN A 106 -4.23 -0.26 3.80
C GLN A 106 -3.22 -0.07 4.94
N VAL A 107 -1.94 -0.39 4.69
CA VAL A 107 -0.86 -0.24 5.66
C VAL A 107 -0.61 1.25 5.93
N LYS A 108 -0.63 2.09 4.90
CA LYS A 108 -0.53 3.54 5.04
C LYS A 108 -1.69 4.11 5.88
N GLU A 109 -2.92 3.66 5.65
CA GLU A 109 -4.06 4.04 6.49
C GLU A 109 -3.85 3.64 7.95
N GLY A 110 -3.39 2.41 8.21
CA GLY A 110 -3.10 1.92 9.56
C GLY A 110 -2.01 2.71 10.29
N ILE A 111 -0.94 3.10 9.59
CA ILE A 111 0.12 3.94 10.16
C ILE A 111 -0.40 5.36 10.46
N LEU A 112 -1.11 5.98 9.52
CA LEU A 112 -1.63 7.35 9.68
C LEU A 112 -2.73 7.50 10.73
N ASN A 113 -3.37 6.40 11.10
CA ASN A 113 -4.40 6.36 12.15
C ASN A 113 -3.83 5.89 13.51
N ASP A 114 -2.52 5.67 13.61
CA ASP A 114 -1.84 5.12 14.80
C ASP A 114 -2.36 3.71 15.20
N ASP A 115 -2.97 2.96 14.28
CA ASP A 115 -3.29 1.52 14.46
C ASP A 115 -2.02 0.67 14.46
N ILE A 116 -1.02 1.09 13.69
CA ILE A 116 0.33 0.53 13.63
C ILE A 116 1.28 1.60 14.16
N TYR A 117 1.96 1.33 15.27
CA TYR A 117 2.97 2.25 15.78
C TYR A 117 4.11 2.39 14.77
N CYS A 118 4.49 3.63 14.48
CA CYS A 118 5.60 3.96 13.60
C CYS A 118 6.46 5.06 14.24
N PRO A 119 7.76 4.84 14.45
CA PRO A 119 8.62 5.85 15.05
C PRO A 119 8.76 7.07 14.11
N PRO A 120 9.04 8.28 14.64
CA PRO A 120 9.06 9.52 13.85
C PRO A 120 9.96 9.50 12.62
N GLU A 121 11.17 8.94 12.74
CA GLU A 121 12.14 8.88 11.64
C GLU A 121 11.62 8.01 10.49
N THR A 122 11.12 6.81 10.81
CA THR A 122 10.48 5.91 9.85
C THR A 122 9.23 6.54 9.24
N ALA A 123 8.41 7.25 10.02
CA ALA A 123 7.22 7.91 9.50
C ALA A 123 7.54 8.98 8.44
N VAL A 124 8.62 9.75 8.63
CA VAL A 124 9.10 10.73 7.64
C VAL A 124 9.58 10.03 6.36
N LEU A 125 10.34 8.95 6.49
CA LEU A 125 10.80 8.18 5.34
C LEU A 125 9.62 7.57 4.57
N LEU A 126 8.68 6.93 5.26
CA LEU A 126 7.45 6.39 4.67
C LEU A 126 6.61 7.47 3.98
N ALA A 127 6.49 8.66 4.58
CA ALA A 127 5.81 9.80 3.96
C ALA A 127 6.46 10.21 2.63
N SER A 128 7.79 10.16 2.54
CA SER A 128 8.51 10.49 1.30
C SER A 128 8.22 9.49 0.17
N TYR A 129 8.17 8.19 0.47
CA TYR A 129 7.74 7.17 -0.50
C TYR A 129 6.27 7.36 -0.89
N ALA A 130 5.38 7.64 0.06
CA ALA A 130 3.97 7.89 -0.24
C ALA A 130 3.77 9.09 -1.19
N ILE A 131 4.61 10.13 -1.05
CA ILE A 131 4.63 11.26 -1.99
C ILE A 131 5.19 10.86 -3.35
N GLN A 132 6.28 10.08 -3.42
CA GLN A 132 6.80 9.55 -4.69
C GLN A 132 5.72 8.74 -5.44
N VAL A 133 4.94 7.91 -4.73
CA VAL A 133 3.81 7.17 -5.31
C VAL A 133 2.74 8.11 -5.88
N LYS A 134 2.42 9.20 -5.17
CA LYS A 134 1.33 10.12 -5.55
C LYS A 134 1.74 11.10 -6.65
N LEU A 135 2.91 11.72 -6.53
CA LEU A 135 3.35 12.83 -7.37
C LEU A 135 4.39 12.40 -8.42
N GLY A 136 5.08 11.27 -8.22
CA GLY A 136 6.26 10.91 -9.01
C GLY A 136 7.46 11.80 -8.67
N ASP A 137 8.47 11.79 -9.54
CA ASP A 137 9.75 12.48 -9.27
C ASP A 137 9.62 13.95 -8.87
N TYR A 138 10.41 14.35 -7.88
CA TYR A 138 10.49 15.75 -7.49
C TYR A 138 11.02 16.65 -8.63
N ARG A 139 10.27 17.72 -8.96
CA ARG A 139 10.68 18.77 -9.90
C ARG A 139 10.59 20.14 -9.23
N LYS A 140 11.73 20.85 -9.15
CA LYS A 140 11.81 22.18 -8.52
C LYS A 140 10.86 23.21 -9.14
N ASP A 141 10.56 23.09 -10.43
CA ASP A 141 9.70 24.04 -11.16
C ASP A 141 8.21 23.86 -10.82
N TYR A 142 7.81 22.66 -10.39
CA TYR A 142 6.40 22.30 -10.13
C TYR A 142 6.11 22.14 -8.63
N HIS A 143 7.08 21.65 -7.86
CA HIS A 143 6.96 21.41 -6.43
C HIS A 143 7.51 22.60 -5.63
N VAL A 144 6.76 23.69 -5.65
CA VAL A 144 7.04 24.89 -4.85
C VAL A 144 6.66 24.67 -3.37
N PRO A 145 7.24 25.45 -2.42
CA PRO A 145 6.92 25.31 -0.99
C PRO A 145 5.40 25.31 -0.73
N GLY A 146 4.93 24.36 0.09
CA GLY A 146 3.50 24.15 0.35
C GLY A 146 2.82 23.11 -0.56
N TYR A 147 3.51 22.51 -1.53
CA TYR A 147 2.92 21.48 -2.41
C TYR A 147 2.43 20.22 -1.66
N LEU A 148 2.91 20.00 -0.43
CA LEU A 148 2.51 18.91 0.45
C LEU A 148 1.39 19.28 1.43
N ALA A 149 0.95 20.55 1.46
CA ALA A 149 0.11 21.06 2.53
C ALA A 149 -1.29 20.41 2.59
N ARG A 150 -1.77 19.79 1.51
CA ARG A 150 -3.08 19.11 1.48
C ARG A 150 -3.02 17.64 1.88
N GLU A 151 -1.82 17.09 2.06
CA GLU A 151 -1.61 15.67 2.29
C GLU A 151 -1.56 15.33 3.78
N LYS A 152 -2.25 14.26 4.18
CA LYS A 152 -2.08 13.65 5.50
C LYS A 152 -0.90 12.67 5.41
N LEU A 153 0.29 13.14 5.82
CA LEU A 153 1.55 12.42 5.62
C LEU A 153 2.11 11.76 6.87
N LEU A 154 1.80 12.30 8.05
CA LEU A 154 2.34 11.83 9.32
C LEU A 154 1.21 11.46 10.30
N PRO A 155 1.42 10.49 11.18
CA PRO A 155 0.51 10.20 12.28
C PRO A 155 0.37 11.40 13.21
N GLN A 156 -0.81 11.57 13.82
CA GLN A 156 -1.08 12.72 14.69
C GLN A 156 -0.12 12.78 15.88
N ARG A 157 0.19 11.61 16.48
CA ARG A 157 1.17 11.50 17.56
C ARG A 157 2.55 12.06 17.19
N VAL A 158 3.05 11.79 15.98
CA VAL A 158 4.36 12.28 15.52
C VAL A 158 4.35 13.79 15.36
N LEU A 159 3.25 14.35 14.85
CA LEU A 159 3.08 15.80 14.72
C LEU A 159 3.06 16.51 16.07
N GLU A 160 2.43 15.91 17.09
CA GLU A 160 2.27 16.49 18.43
C GLU A 160 3.52 16.34 19.30
N GLN A 161 4.31 15.27 19.13
CA GLN A 161 5.47 14.97 19.96
C GLN A 161 6.67 15.90 19.70
N HIS A 162 6.73 16.54 18.53
CA HIS A 162 7.82 17.44 18.14
C HIS A 162 7.36 18.88 18.01
N LYS A 163 8.22 19.83 18.39
CA LYS A 163 7.97 21.28 18.26
C LYS A 163 8.20 21.80 16.83
N LEU A 164 7.95 20.98 15.81
CA LEU A 164 8.13 21.35 14.41
C LEU A 164 6.82 21.88 13.85
N ASN A 165 6.90 23.00 13.12
CA ASN A 165 5.75 23.49 12.36
C ASN A 165 5.56 22.66 11.08
N LYS A 166 4.40 22.84 10.43
CA LYS A 166 4.05 22.10 9.21
C LYS A 166 5.09 22.25 8.10
N ASN A 167 5.60 23.45 7.87
CA ASN A 167 6.59 23.72 6.82
C ASN A 167 7.92 22.99 7.10
N GLN A 168 8.33 22.86 8.36
CA GLN A 168 9.53 22.11 8.74
C GLN A 168 9.36 20.62 8.47
N TRP A 169 8.18 20.05 8.72
CA TRP A 169 7.87 18.67 8.34
C TRP A 169 7.89 18.47 6.83
N GLU A 170 7.26 19.38 6.08
CA GLU A 170 7.25 19.35 4.62
C GLU A 170 8.68 19.40 4.04
N ASN A 171 9.54 20.27 4.58
CA ASN A 171 10.94 20.33 4.16
C ASN A 171 11.68 19.01 4.40
N ARG A 172 11.48 18.37 5.56
CA ARG A 172 12.10 17.07 5.86
C ARG A 172 11.64 15.98 4.89
N ILE A 173 10.33 15.92 4.61
CA ILE A 173 9.77 14.94 3.66
C ILE A 173 10.27 15.24 2.24
N GLN A 174 10.36 16.52 1.86
CA GLN A 174 10.85 16.95 0.55
C GLN A 174 12.30 16.54 0.32
N VAL A 175 13.19 16.65 1.32
CA VAL A 175 14.58 16.21 1.21
C VAL A 175 14.63 14.74 0.81
N TRP A 176 13.87 13.88 1.48
CA TRP A 176 13.81 12.45 1.11
C TRP A 176 13.12 12.21 -0.24
N HIS A 177 12.09 12.98 -0.58
CA HIS A 177 11.43 12.88 -1.89
C HIS A 177 12.38 13.18 -3.06
N GLN A 178 13.37 14.06 -2.87
CA GLN A 178 14.40 14.34 -3.88
C GLN A 178 15.33 13.15 -4.13
N GLU A 179 15.62 12.36 -3.10
CA GLU A 179 16.48 11.17 -3.19
C GLU A 179 15.81 10.02 -3.97
N HIS A 180 14.48 10.00 -4.05
CA HIS A 180 13.72 8.97 -4.78
C HIS A 180 13.63 9.20 -6.29
N LYS A 181 14.39 10.15 -6.83
CA LYS A 181 14.32 10.50 -8.26
C LYS A 181 14.62 9.28 -9.15
N GLY A 182 13.72 9.01 -10.09
CA GLY A 182 13.78 7.89 -11.02
C GLY A 182 13.05 6.64 -10.52
N LEU A 183 12.73 6.58 -9.22
CA LEU A 183 11.99 5.46 -8.63
C LEU A 183 10.56 5.43 -9.17
N LEU A 184 10.18 4.28 -9.71
CA LEU A 184 8.82 4.06 -10.20
C LEU A 184 7.80 4.11 -9.07
N ARG A 185 6.55 4.45 -9.40
CA ARG A 185 5.46 4.48 -8.41
C ARG A 185 5.23 3.10 -7.81
N GLU A 186 5.31 2.06 -8.62
CA GLU A 186 5.13 0.67 -8.22
C GLU A 186 6.26 0.23 -7.29
N ASP A 187 7.51 0.54 -7.65
CA ASP A 187 8.67 0.21 -6.81
C ASP A 187 8.65 1.02 -5.50
N ALA A 188 8.21 2.29 -5.52
CA ALA A 188 8.04 3.10 -4.32
C ALA A 188 6.94 2.54 -3.38
N MET A 189 5.87 1.96 -3.90
CA MET A 189 4.86 1.24 -3.09
C MET A 189 5.48 0.02 -2.41
N VAL A 190 6.32 -0.73 -3.13
CA VAL A 190 7.00 -1.92 -2.59
C VAL A 190 8.03 -1.53 -1.53
N GLU A 191 8.85 -0.50 -1.76
CA GLU A 191 9.82 -0.02 -0.76
C GLU A 191 9.13 0.52 0.50
N TYR A 192 7.99 1.23 0.36
CA TYR A 192 7.16 1.60 1.50
C TYR A 192 6.76 0.38 2.33
N LEU A 193 6.28 -0.67 1.66
CA LEU A 193 5.83 -1.90 2.32
C LEU A 193 6.99 -2.68 2.94
N LYS A 194 8.18 -2.69 2.31
CA LYS A 194 9.38 -3.36 2.83
C LYS A 194 9.89 -2.72 4.13
N ILE A 195 9.72 -1.42 4.28
CA ILE A 195 10.02 -0.73 5.54
C ILE A 195 8.91 -0.98 6.56
N ALA A 196 7.65 -0.91 6.13
CA ALA A 196 6.50 -1.06 7.02
C ALA A 196 6.35 -2.48 7.58
N GLN A 197 6.79 -3.52 6.86
CA GLN A 197 6.69 -4.91 7.32
C GLN A 197 7.55 -5.20 8.56
N ASP A 198 8.62 -4.42 8.76
CA ASP A 198 9.54 -4.56 9.90
C ASP A 198 9.02 -3.86 11.17
N LEU A 199 7.90 -3.12 11.09
CA LEU A 199 7.28 -2.51 12.27
C LEU A 199 6.66 -3.60 13.16
N GLU A 200 6.83 -3.48 14.48
CA GLU A 200 6.49 -4.55 15.43
C GLU A 200 4.99 -4.86 15.49
N MET A 201 4.14 -3.90 15.11
CA MET A 201 2.68 -4.06 15.06
C MET A 201 2.15 -4.42 13.66
N TYR A 202 3.01 -4.51 12.65
CA TYR A 202 2.60 -4.80 11.28
C TYR A 202 1.98 -6.18 11.16
N GLY A 203 0.79 -6.26 10.55
CA GLY A 203 0.11 -7.53 10.31
C GLY A 203 -0.40 -8.26 11.57
N VAL A 204 -0.22 -7.68 12.77
CA VAL A 204 -0.59 -8.32 14.04
C VAL A 204 -2.05 -8.05 14.39
N ASN A 205 -2.82 -9.13 14.58
CA ASN A 205 -4.20 -9.04 15.07
C ASN A 205 -4.23 -9.22 16.59
N TYR A 206 -4.49 -8.13 17.33
CA TYR A 206 -4.51 -8.16 18.80
C TYR A 206 -5.87 -8.54 19.40
N PHE A 207 -5.83 -9.44 20.39
CA PHE A 207 -6.99 -9.88 21.17
C PHE A 207 -6.71 -9.78 22.66
N ASN A 208 -7.66 -9.21 23.43
CA ASN A 208 -7.57 -9.19 24.88
C ASN A 208 -7.90 -10.60 25.43
N ILE A 209 -6.95 -11.19 26.15
CA ILE A 209 -7.05 -12.53 26.73
C ILE A 209 -6.72 -12.51 28.23
N LYS A 210 -7.09 -13.57 28.95
CA LYS A 210 -6.68 -13.81 30.34
C LYS A 210 -5.98 -15.14 30.48
N ASN A 211 -4.91 -15.21 31.26
CA ASN A 211 -4.27 -16.48 31.63
C ASN A 211 -5.08 -17.21 32.71
N LYS A 212 -4.64 -18.41 33.13
CA LYS A 212 -5.26 -19.18 34.22
C LYS A 212 -5.32 -18.43 35.56
N LYS A 213 -4.38 -17.50 35.81
CA LYS A 213 -4.31 -16.68 37.04
C LYS A 213 -5.20 -15.42 36.95
N GLY A 214 -5.88 -15.19 35.82
CA GLY A 214 -6.74 -14.02 35.60
C GLY A 214 -6.01 -12.75 35.14
N SER A 215 -4.69 -12.79 34.93
CA SER A 215 -3.92 -11.66 34.42
C SER A 215 -4.34 -11.31 33.00
N GLU A 216 -4.57 -10.03 32.73
CA GLU A 216 -4.92 -9.54 31.40
C GLU A 216 -3.68 -9.43 30.53
N LEU A 217 -3.77 -9.94 29.30
CA LEU A 217 -2.68 -10.00 28.32
C LEU A 217 -3.24 -9.70 26.92
N TRP A 218 -2.35 -9.47 25.96
CA TRP A 218 -2.72 -9.47 24.55
C TRP A 218 -2.22 -10.75 23.88
N LEU A 219 -3.06 -11.32 23.02
CA LEU A 219 -2.66 -12.30 22.02
C LEU A 219 -2.53 -11.58 20.68
N GLY A 220 -1.36 -11.66 20.04
CA GLY A 220 -1.16 -11.32 18.64
C GLY A 220 -1.25 -12.56 17.78
N VAL A 221 -1.96 -12.44 16.65
CA VAL A 221 -2.00 -13.46 15.59
C VAL A 221 -1.50 -12.82 14.31
N ASP A 222 -0.43 -13.35 13.73
CA ASP A 222 0.22 -12.82 12.53
C ASP A 222 0.61 -13.96 11.56
N ALA A 223 1.34 -13.62 10.50
CA ALA A 223 1.78 -14.56 9.47
C ALA A 223 2.85 -15.56 9.97
N LEU A 224 3.58 -15.24 11.04
CA LEU A 224 4.69 -16.03 11.58
C LEU A 224 4.26 -16.96 12.71
N GLY A 225 3.27 -16.56 13.51
CA GLY A 225 2.77 -17.37 14.61
C GLY A 225 1.78 -16.69 15.54
N LEU A 226 1.88 -17.07 16.80
CA LEU A 226 1.12 -16.51 17.91
C LEU A 226 2.05 -15.89 18.92
N ASN A 227 1.71 -14.67 19.36
CA ASN A 227 2.54 -13.89 20.28
C ASN A 227 1.72 -13.47 21.50
N ILE A 228 2.34 -13.49 22.68
CA ILE A 228 1.73 -13.06 23.94
C ILE A 228 2.43 -11.80 24.42
N TYR A 229 1.66 -10.76 24.68
CA TYR A 229 2.17 -9.48 25.14
C TYR A 229 1.57 -9.08 26.47
N ASP A 230 2.30 -8.23 27.19
CA ASP A 230 1.78 -7.58 28.38
C ASP A 230 0.63 -6.64 28.06
N LYS A 231 -0.27 -6.42 29.02
CA LYS A 231 -1.39 -5.50 28.80
C LYS A 231 -0.98 -4.08 28.41
N LYS A 232 0.18 -3.64 28.91
CA LYS A 232 0.71 -2.27 28.77
C LYS A 232 1.61 -2.09 27.55
N ASP A 233 2.03 -3.17 26.90
CA ASP A 233 2.98 -3.14 25.80
C ASP A 233 2.53 -4.10 24.70
N LYS A 234 2.26 -3.57 23.51
CA LYS A 234 1.87 -4.35 22.31
C LYS A 234 3.01 -4.54 21.32
N MET A 235 4.17 -3.94 21.59
CA MET A 235 5.32 -3.94 20.70
C MET A 235 6.18 -5.17 20.95
N THR A 236 6.55 -5.42 22.20
CA THR A 236 7.49 -6.47 22.54
C THR A 236 6.77 -7.73 23.03
N PRO A 237 6.78 -8.83 22.25
CA PRO A 237 6.18 -10.09 22.69
C PRO A 237 7.03 -10.72 23.82
N LYS A 238 6.35 -11.26 24.83
CA LYS A 238 6.98 -12.01 25.93
C LYS A 238 7.16 -13.49 25.62
N ILE A 239 6.22 -14.07 24.88
CA ILE A 239 6.20 -15.47 24.51
C ILE A 239 5.73 -15.55 23.06
N GLY A 240 6.47 -16.29 22.22
CA GLY A 240 6.12 -16.55 20.84
C GLY A 240 5.94 -18.05 20.59
N PHE A 241 5.00 -18.40 19.71
CA PHE A 241 4.77 -19.75 19.21
C PHE A 241 4.75 -19.69 17.68
N PRO A 242 5.87 -20.03 17.01
CA PRO A 242 5.91 -20.15 15.56
C PRO A 242 4.88 -21.16 15.06
N TRP A 243 4.33 -20.95 13.86
CA TRP A 243 3.36 -21.90 13.28
C TRP A 243 3.92 -23.32 13.14
N SER A 244 5.24 -23.49 12.95
CA SER A 244 5.91 -24.81 12.94
C SER A 244 5.91 -25.54 14.28
N GLU A 245 5.65 -24.87 15.40
CA GLU A 245 5.66 -25.48 16.72
C GLU A 245 4.25 -25.83 17.22
N ILE A 246 3.21 -25.47 16.47
CA ILE A 246 1.82 -25.66 16.88
C ILE A 246 1.24 -26.90 16.19
N ARG A 247 0.81 -27.88 16.99
CA ARG A 247 0.17 -29.11 16.48
C ARG A 247 -1.33 -28.95 16.29
N ASN A 248 -1.99 -28.34 17.26
CA ASN A 248 -3.45 -28.22 17.25
C ASN A 248 -3.90 -26.99 18.04
N ILE A 249 -4.97 -26.37 17.56
CA ILE A 249 -5.61 -25.21 18.18
C ILE A 249 -7.10 -25.50 18.32
N SER A 250 -7.62 -25.34 19.52
CA SER A 250 -9.04 -25.60 19.80
C SER A 250 -9.56 -24.68 20.89
N PHE A 251 -10.88 -24.55 20.98
CA PHE A 251 -11.51 -23.84 22.08
C PHE A 251 -12.79 -24.55 22.52
N ASN A 252 -13.12 -24.40 23.80
CA ASN A 252 -14.39 -24.81 24.38
C ASN A 252 -14.95 -23.66 25.22
N ASP A 253 -16.11 -23.16 24.83
CA ASP A 253 -16.73 -21.93 25.36
C ASP A 253 -15.73 -20.76 25.43
N LYS A 254 -15.30 -20.36 26.63
CA LYS A 254 -14.35 -19.28 26.89
C LYS A 254 -12.89 -19.72 26.88
N LYS A 255 -12.62 -21.02 27.05
CA LYS A 255 -11.27 -21.59 27.17
C LYS A 255 -10.70 -21.89 25.79
N PHE A 256 -9.51 -21.37 25.50
CA PHE A 256 -8.75 -21.63 24.27
C PHE A 256 -7.48 -22.41 24.62
N VAL A 257 -7.13 -23.38 23.79
CA VAL A 257 -6.02 -24.33 24.04
C VAL A 257 -5.16 -24.42 22.79
N ILE A 258 -3.86 -24.15 22.95
CA ILE A 258 -2.82 -24.33 21.94
C ILE A 258 -1.96 -25.51 22.39
N LYS A 259 -1.90 -26.54 21.56
CA LYS A 259 -1.09 -27.74 21.82
C LYS A 259 0.20 -27.67 20.99
N PRO A 260 1.38 -27.67 21.62
CA PRO A 260 2.64 -27.72 20.89
C PRO A 260 2.83 -29.06 20.15
N ILE A 261 3.74 -29.09 19.19
CA ILE A 261 4.20 -30.32 18.53
C ILE A 261 4.98 -31.18 19.52
N ASP A 262 5.86 -30.56 20.32
CA ASP A 262 6.55 -31.26 21.39
C ASP A 262 5.52 -31.78 22.41
N LYS A 263 5.42 -33.10 22.51
CA LYS A 263 4.49 -33.77 23.43
C LYS A 263 4.88 -33.58 24.90
N LYS A 264 6.13 -33.20 25.18
CA LYS A 264 6.60 -32.93 26.56
C LYS A 264 6.26 -31.51 27.01
N ALA A 265 6.13 -30.57 26.07
CA ALA A 265 5.77 -29.20 26.38
C ALA A 265 4.29 -29.11 26.83
N PRO A 266 3.98 -28.32 27.89
CA PRO A 266 2.62 -28.19 28.39
C PRO A 266 1.72 -27.43 27.41
N ASP A 267 0.43 -27.79 27.38
CA ASP A 267 -0.58 -27.06 26.63
C ASP A 267 -0.66 -25.59 27.12
N PHE A 268 -0.62 -24.64 26.19
CA PHE A 268 -0.85 -23.24 26.49
C PHE A 268 -2.35 -22.94 26.48
N VAL A 269 -2.85 -22.36 27.58
CA VAL A 269 -4.29 -22.15 27.79
C VAL A 269 -4.55 -20.72 28.21
N PHE A 270 -5.50 -20.07 27.51
CA PHE A 270 -6.00 -18.75 27.86
C PHE A 270 -7.53 -18.69 27.74
N TYR A 271 -8.09 -17.59 28.20
CA TYR A 271 -9.53 -17.37 28.27
C TYR A 271 -9.90 -16.04 27.62
N VAL A 272 -11.03 -16.02 26.91
CA VAL A 272 -11.64 -14.79 26.38
C VAL A 272 -13.04 -14.59 26.94
N PRO A 273 -13.52 -13.35 27.09
CA PRO A 273 -14.82 -13.09 27.70
C PRO A 273 -16.01 -13.53 26.84
N ARG A 274 -15.85 -13.63 25.52
CA ARG A 274 -16.96 -13.89 24.57
C ARG A 274 -16.60 -14.99 23.56
N LEU A 275 -17.46 -15.99 23.42
CA LEU A 275 -17.33 -17.11 22.47
C LEU A 275 -17.02 -16.68 21.03
N ARG A 276 -17.63 -15.58 20.58
CA ARG A 276 -17.40 -15.05 19.22
C ARG A 276 -15.96 -14.60 18.97
N ILE A 277 -15.23 -14.20 20.02
CA ILE A 277 -13.83 -13.81 19.92
C ILE A 277 -12.99 -15.07 19.66
N ASN A 278 -13.24 -16.17 20.38
CA ASN A 278 -12.60 -17.46 20.12
C ASN A 278 -12.81 -17.94 18.67
N LYS A 279 -14.04 -17.80 18.14
CA LYS A 279 -14.32 -18.11 16.73
C LYS A 279 -13.51 -17.25 15.75
N ARG A 280 -13.26 -15.98 16.08
CA ARG A 280 -12.43 -15.07 15.25
C ARG A 280 -10.95 -15.42 15.33
N ILE A 281 -10.43 -15.66 16.53
CA ILE A 281 -9.05 -16.08 16.75
C ILE A 281 -8.78 -17.36 15.98
N LEU A 282 -9.61 -18.40 16.16
CA LEU A 282 -9.43 -19.69 15.46
C LEU A 282 -9.43 -19.52 13.94
N ALA A 283 -10.35 -18.72 13.39
CA ALA A 283 -10.41 -18.48 11.95
C ALA A 283 -9.19 -17.73 11.39
N LEU A 284 -8.55 -16.87 12.20
CA LEU A 284 -7.28 -16.23 11.83
C LEU A 284 -6.10 -17.20 11.97
N CYS A 285 -6.05 -17.99 13.04
CA CYS A 285 -4.99 -19.00 13.21
C CYS A 285 -5.00 -20.01 12.07
N MET A 286 -6.17 -20.55 11.70
CA MET A 286 -6.30 -21.50 10.59
C MET A 286 -5.83 -20.87 9.27
N GLY A 287 -6.30 -19.67 8.94
CA GLY A 287 -5.93 -19.03 7.67
C GLY A 287 -4.44 -18.62 7.59
N ASN A 288 -3.86 -18.10 8.69
CA ASN A 288 -2.43 -17.80 8.72
C ASN A 288 -1.58 -19.08 8.66
N HIS A 289 -1.97 -20.14 9.39
CA HIS A 289 -1.28 -21.42 9.35
C HIS A 289 -1.36 -22.08 7.96
N ASP A 290 -2.51 -22.02 7.28
CA ASP A 290 -2.67 -22.55 5.92
C ASP A 290 -1.74 -21.83 4.93
N LEU A 291 -1.65 -20.49 5.03
CA LEU A 291 -0.73 -19.69 4.21
C LEU A 291 0.75 -19.95 4.55
N TYR A 292 1.07 -20.05 5.84
CA TYR A 292 2.40 -20.42 6.32
C TYR A 292 2.86 -21.77 5.75
N MET A 293 1.97 -22.77 5.73
CA MET A 293 2.24 -24.08 5.15
C MET A 293 2.35 -24.03 3.62
N ARG A 294 1.60 -23.13 2.95
CA ARG A 294 1.70 -22.92 1.50
C ARG A 294 3.06 -22.35 1.11
N ARG A 295 3.61 -21.38 1.86
CA ARG A 295 4.93 -20.77 1.61
C ARG A 295 6.10 -21.75 1.70
N ARG A 296 5.93 -22.82 2.47
CA ARG A 296 6.93 -23.89 2.67
C ARG A 296 6.85 -25.00 1.63
N LYS A 297 5.96 -24.86 0.66
CA LYS A 297 5.82 -25.76 -0.49
C LYS A 297 6.24 -25.00 -1.75
N PRO A 298 6.66 -25.72 -2.81
CA PRO A 298 6.89 -25.11 -4.11
C PRO A 298 5.65 -24.36 -4.60
N ASP A 299 5.87 -23.25 -5.30
CA ASP A 299 4.80 -22.47 -5.92
C ASP A 299 3.93 -23.36 -6.81
N THR A 300 2.61 -23.18 -6.71
CA THR A 300 1.67 -23.85 -7.62
C THR A 300 1.86 -23.34 -9.05
N ILE A 301 1.46 -24.13 -10.05
CA ILE A 301 1.54 -23.72 -11.46
C ILE A 301 0.87 -22.36 -11.69
N GLU A 302 -0.27 -22.11 -11.04
CA GLU A 302 -0.96 -20.82 -11.13
C GLU A 302 -0.11 -19.65 -10.60
N VAL A 303 0.57 -19.82 -9.47
CA VAL A 303 1.45 -18.79 -8.89
C VAL A 303 2.66 -18.56 -9.78
N GLN A 304 3.26 -19.62 -10.31
CA GLN A 304 4.39 -19.51 -11.25
C GLN A 304 4.00 -18.74 -12.51
N GLN A 305 2.83 -19.03 -13.08
CA GLN A 305 2.29 -18.29 -14.23
C GLN A 305 2.01 -16.83 -13.88
N MET A 306 1.47 -16.53 -12.69
CA MET A 306 1.27 -15.16 -12.23
C MET A 306 2.60 -14.40 -12.13
N LYS A 307 3.63 -15.01 -11.54
CA LYS A 307 4.97 -14.40 -11.42
C LYS A 307 5.60 -14.16 -12.80
N ALA A 308 5.49 -15.13 -13.71
CA ALA A 308 6.01 -15.00 -15.07
C ALA A 308 5.32 -13.85 -15.82
N GLN A 309 3.99 -13.79 -15.77
CA GLN A 309 3.20 -12.72 -16.38
C GLN A 309 3.54 -11.35 -15.79
N ALA A 310 3.62 -11.23 -14.47
CA ALA A 310 3.97 -9.96 -13.81
C ALA A 310 5.39 -9.49 -14.19
N ARG A 311 6.35 -10.41 -14.34
CA ARG A 311 7.70 -10.09 -14.79
C ARG A 311 7.72 -9.62 -16.25
N GLU A 312 6.96 -10.26 -17.12
CA GLU A 312 6.84 -9.87 -18.53
C GLU A 312 6.19 -8.48 -18.66
N GLU A 313 5.10 -8.23 -17.93
CA GLU A 313 4.44 -6.92 -17.89
C GLU A 313 5.37 -5.82 -17.36
N LYS A 314 6.14 -6.09 -16.29
CA LYS A 314 7.14 -5.15 -15.76
C LYS A 314 8.23 -4.84 -16.77
N ASN A 315 8.80 -5.86 -17.42
CA ASN A 315 9.84 -5.69 -18.44
C ASN A 315 9.33 -4.89 -19.64
N LYS A 316 8.10 -5.17 -20.10
CA LYS A 316 7.47 -4.45 -21.21
C LYS A 316 7.33 -2.96 -20.89
N ARG A 317 6.80 -2.63 -19.71
CA ARG A 317 6.66 -1.23 -19.26
C ARG A 317 8.00 -0.51 -19.12
N GLN A 318 9.04 -1.21 -18.63
CA GLN A 318 10.38 -0.65 -18.55
C GLN A 318 10.96 -0.34 -19.94
N MET A 319 10.77 -1.22 -20.91
CA MET A 319 11.18 -0.98 -22.31
C MET A 319 10.42 0.21 -22.93
N GLU A 320 9.10 0.27 -22.76
CA GLU A 320 8.28 1.39 -23.22
C GLU A 320 8.73 2.71 -22.60
N ARG A 321 9.01 2.74 -21.29
CA ARG A 321 9.52 3.93 -20.60
C ARG A 321 10.89 4.35 -21.10
N ALA A 322 11.82 3.41 -21.27
CA ALA A 322 13.17 3.69 -21.77
C ALA A 322 13.12 4.27 -23.20
N LEU A 323 12.20 3.78 -24.04
CA LEU A 323 11.97 4.33 -25.37
C LEU A 323 11.46 5.77 -25.30
N LEU A 324 10.43 6.03 -24.50
CA LEU A 324 9.87 7.38 -24.31
C LEU A 324 10.92 8.36 -23.76
N GLU A 325 11.76 7.93 -22.84
CA GLU A 325 12.82 8.76 -22.27
C GLU A 325 13.92 9.07 -23.29
N SER A 326 14.28 8.10 -24.13
CA SER A 326 15.22 8.29 -25.25
C SER A 326 14.66 9.27 -26.29
N GLU A 327 13.38 9.15 -26.65
CA GLU A 327 12.70 10.09 -27.56
C GLU A 327 12.64 11.50 -26.97
N LYS A 328 12.29 11.63 -25.69
CA LYS A 328 12.27 12.92 -25.00
C LYS A 328 13.65 13.57 -24.99
N LYS A 329 14.71 12.80 -24.69
CA LYS A 329 16.09 13.29 -24.69
C LYS A 329 16.54 13.74 -26.10
N LYS A 330 16.16 12.99 -27.15
CA LYS A 330 16.41 13.40 -28.54
C LYS A 330 15.71 14.72 -28.89
N ARG A 331 14.46 14.88 -28.47
CA ARG A 331 13.69 16.11 -28.67
C ARG A 331 14.31 17.30 -27.94
N GLU A 332 14.67 17.13 -26.67
CA GLU A 332 15.34 18.19 -25.88
C GLU A 332 16.68 18.60 -26.50
N ASN A 333 17.45 17.65 -27.05
CA ASN A 333 18.70 17.95 -27.74
C ASN A 333 18.45 18.70 -29.07
N ALA A 334 17.43 18.31 -29.84
CA ALA A 334 17.07 19.00 -31.07
C ALA A 334 16.56 20.44 -30.82
N GLU A 335 15.78 20.65 -29.76
CA GLU A 335 15.33 21.98 -29.33
C GLU A 335 16.53 22.86 -28.94
N LYS A 336 17.48 22.33 -28.16
CA LYS A 336 18.72 23.06 -27.81
C LYS A 336 19.57 23.42 -29.02
N GLU A 337 19.71 22.51 -29.99
CA GLU A 337 20.48 22.78 -31.21
C GLU A 337 19.77 23.83 -32.07
N THR A 338 18.44 23.77 -32.15
CA THR A 338 17.63 24.78 -32.86
C THR A 338 17.77 26.17 -32.21
N GLU A 339 17.73 26.25 -30.87
CA GLU A 339 17.97 27.50 -30.14
C GLU A 339 19.39 28.03 -30.32
N LYS A 340 20.38 27.14 -30.45
CA LYS A 340 21.77 27.52 -30.72
C LYS A 340 21.92 28.09 -32.13
N ILE A 341 21.39 27.40 -33.15
CA ILE A 341 21.39 27.86 -34.54
C ILE A 341 20.64 29.20 -34.65
N ALA A 342 19.50 29.36 -33.97
CA ALA A 342 18.74 30.61 -33.97
C ALA A 342 19.54 31.78 -33.39
N ARG A 343 20.30 31.56 -32.29
CA ARG A 343 21.20 32.56 -31.72
C ARG A 343 22.34 32.92 -32.67
N GLU A 344 23.02 31.93 -33.24
CA GLU A 344 24.11 32.15 -34.20
C GLU A 344 23.63 32.90 -35.46
N THR A 345 22.43 32.56 -35.94
CA THR A 345 21.81 33.22 -37.09
C THR A 345 21.50 34.70 -36.79
N MET A 346 20.97 34.98 -35.59
CA MET A 346 20.69 36.34 -35.15
C MET A 346 21.97 37.18 -35.02
N GLU A 347 23.05 36.62 -34.47
CA GLU A 347 24.35 37.28 -34.39
C GLU A 347 24.94 37.57 -35.78
N LEU A 348 24.81 36.63 -36.72
CA LEU A 348 25.29 36.82 -38.09
C LEU A 348 24.50 37.90 -38.84
N MET A 349 23.16 37.92 -38.69
CA MET A 349 22.32 38.97 -39.28
C MET A 349 22.70 40.35 -38.76
N GLU A 350 22.98 40.49 -37.46
CA GLU A 350 23.40 41.76 -36.88
C GLU A 350 24.76 42.22 -37.42
N ARG A 351 25.72 41.30 -37.60
CA ARG A 351 27.00 41.61 -38.25
C ARG A 351 26.84 42.04 -39.70
N LEU A 352 25.98 41.36 -40.47
CA LEU A 352 25.70 41.73 -41.86
C LEU A 352 25.10 43.14 -41.94
N ARG A 353 24.15 43.46 -41.06
CA ARG A 353 23.55 44.80 -40.97
C ARG A 353 24.60 45.88 -40.69
N GLN A 354 25.54 45.62 -39.77
CA GLN A 354 26.64 46.54 -39.48
C GLN A 354 27.57 46.74 -40.69
N ILE A 355 27.89 45.67 -41.43
CA ILE A 355 28.71 45.74 -42.64
C ILE A 355 27.99 46.52 -43.74
N GLU A 356 26.70 46.27 -43.97
CA GLU A 356 25.90 47.02 -44.94
C GLU A 356 25.86 48.51 -44.61
N GLU A 357 25.67 48.86 -43.34
CA GLU A 357 25.64 50.25 -42.90
C GLU A 357 27.02 50.93 -43.08
N GLN A 358 28.11 50.23 -42.76
CA GLN A 358 29.47 50.71 -43.02
C GLN A 358 29.74 50.89 -44.53
N THR A 359 29.32 49.93 -45.35
CA THR A 359 29.51 49.96 -46.81
C THR A 359 28.74 51.12 -47.42
N LYS A 360 27.50 51.34 -46.99
CA LYS A 360 26.67 52.47 -47.42
C LYS A 360 27.31 53.81 -47.03
N ARG A 361 27.76 53.95 -45.77
CA ARG A 361 28.51 55.15 -45.33
C ARG A 361 29.78 55.39 -46.16
N ALA A 362 30.51 54.33 -46.49
CA ALA A 362 31.72 54.43 -47.32
C ALA A 362 31.39 54.85 -48.77
N GLN A 363 30.33 54.31 -49.35
CA GLN A 363 29.84 54.70 -50.68
C GLN A 363 29.37 56.17 -50.72
N ASP A 364 28.57 56.60 -49.73
CA ASP A 364 28.13 57.99 -49.60
C ASP A 364 29.34 58.94 -49.45
N GLY A 365 30.36 58.55 -48.68
CA GLY A 365 31.61 59.29 -48.55
C GLY A 365 32.45 59.37 -49.85
N LEU A 366 32.42 58.32 -50.67
CA LEU A 366 33.09 58.28 -51.98
C LEU A 366 32.36 59.14 -53.02
N ILE A 367 31.03 59.16 -53.01
CA ILE A 367 30.21 60.03 -53.87
C ILE A 367 30.46 61.49 -53.52
N MET A 368 30.52 61.83 -52.23
CA MET A 368 30.87 63.17 -51.76
C MET A 368 32.28 63.62 -52.18
N LYS A 369 33.25 62.69 -52.30
CA LYS A 369 34.62 62.99 -52.76
C LYS A 369 34.77 63.11 -54.29
N LYS A 370 33.86 62.53 -55.08
CA LYS A 370 33.88 62.61 -56.56
C LYS A 370 33.10 63.80 -57.12
N GLY A 371 32.40 64.55 -56.28
CA GLY A 371 31.62 65.74 -56.64
C GLY A 371 32.36 67.07 -56.45
N TRP A 372 33.68 67.06 -56.22
CA TRP A 372 34.55 68.23 -56.11
C TRP A 372 35.55 68.29 -57.27
#